data_AF-A0A6A6EGD3-F1
#
_entry.id   AF-A0A6A6EGD3-F1
#
_cell.length_a   1.000
_cell.length_b   1.000
_cell.length_c   1.000
_cell.angle_alpha   90.00
_cell.angle_beta   90.00
_cell.angle_gamma   90.00
#
_symmetry.space_group_name_H-M   'P 1'
#
loop_
_entity.id
_entity.type
_entity.pdbx_description
1 polymer ?
#
loop_
_entity_poly.entity_id
_entity_poly.type
_entity_poly.pdbx_seq_one_letter_code
_entity_poly.pdbx_strand_id
1 'polypeptide(L)' 'MDRRTELDEESDEWIDWDEGLHCPMGTKENRKEYPNRFTWTCCESPADAEPCCVGRHVPKG' A
#
# COMPACT_ATOMS: atom_id res chain seq x y z
N MET A 1 -1.94 29.59 21.57
CA MET A 1 -2.03 29.46 20.11
C MET A 1 -2.33 28.00 19.81
N ASP A 2 -3.49 27.73 19.24
CA ASP A 2 -3.93 26.41 18.81
C ASP A 2 -3.03 25.92 17.68
N ARG A 3 -2.32 24.82 17.90
CA ARG A 3 -1.51 24.10 16.90
C ARG A 3 -2.08 22.71 16.74
N ARG A 4 -3.29 22.59 16.19
CA ARG A 4 -3.88 21.28 15.92
C ARG A 4 -4.64 21.23 14.59
N THR A 5 -4.03 21.71 13.52
CA THR A 5 -4.44 21.40 12.14
C THR A 5 -3.26 21.61 11.19
N GLU A 6 -2.09 21.08 11.55
CA GLU A 6 -1.09 20.75 10.53
C GLU A 6 -1.47 19.37 10.01
N LEU A 7 -2.21 19.35 8.90
CA LEU A 7 -2.44 18.15 8.10
C LEU A 7 -1.04 17.79 7.61
N ASP A 8 -0.40 16.85 8.30
CA ASP A 8 0.95 16.41 7.95
C ASP A 8 0.85 15.92 6.50
N GLU A 9 1.46 16.62 5.55
CA GLU A 9 1.40 16.24 4.13
C GLU A 9 2.18 14.93 3.88
N GLU A 10 2.86 14.42 4.91
CA GLU A 10 3.48 13.10 5.03
C GLU A 10 2.58 12.08 5.77
N SER A 11 1.41 12.50 6.28
CA SER A 11 0.39 11.62 6.83
C SER A 11 -0.12 10.75 5.68
N ASP A 12 0.25 9.46 5.70
CA ASP A 12 -0.24 8.42 4.78
C ASP A 12 -1.68 8.74 4.37
N GLU A 13 -1.90 9.07 3.10
CA GLU A 13 -3.18 9.56 2.54
C GLU A 13 -4.36 8.57 2.74
N TRP A 14 -4.07 7.41 3.34
CA TRP A 14 -4.98 6.34 3.66
C TRP A 14 -5.14 6.07 5.17
N ILE A 15 -4.51 6.86 6.06
CA ILE A 15 -4.66 6.70 7.52
C ILE A 15 -6.13 6.79 7.96
N ASP A 16 -6.92 7.62 7.28
CA ASP A 16 -8.36 7.78 7.54
C ASP A 16 -9.25 6.90 6.65
N TRP A 17 -8.69 5.92 5.93
CA TRP A 17 -9.48 5.04 5.06
C TRP A 17 -10.32 4.04 5.86
N ASP A 18 -11.63 4.28 5.91
CA ASP A 18 -12.60 3.31 6.45
C ASP A 18 -13.13 2.40 5.34
N GLU A 19 -12.77 1.11 5.36
CA GLU A 19 -13.18 0.15 4.33
C GLU A 19 -14.71 -0.10 4.31
N GLY A 20 -15.42 0.18 5.41
CA GLY A 20 -16.87 0.07 5.51
C GLY A 20 -17.62 1.16 4.74
N LEU A 21 -16.99 2.32 4.57
CA LEU A 21 -17.49 3.47 3.81
C LEU A 21 -16.87 3.57 2.41
N HIS A 22 -15.58 3.27 2.28
CA HIS A 22 -14.77 3.58 1.10
C HIS A 22 -14.40 2.38 0.21
N CYS A 23 -14.98 1.21 0.48
CA CYS A 23 -14.65 -0.06 -0.18
C CYS A 23 -13.31 -0.65 0.29
N PRO A 24 -13.05 -1.94 0.01
CA PRO A 24 -11.84 -2.60 0.50
C PRO A 24 -10.57 -1.95 -0.04
N MET A 25 -9.61 -1.71 0.85
CA MET A 25 -8.29 -1.19 0.53
C MET A 25 -7.46 -2.25 -0.21
N GLY A 26 -7.51 -3.49 0.26
CA GLY A 26 -6.64 -4.59 -0.17
C GLY A 26 -7.00 -5.27 -1.51
N THR A 27 -7.65 -4.59 -2.46
CA THR A 27 -8.06 -5.18 -3.75
C THR A 27 -6.87 -5.36 -4.71
N LYS A 28 -7.02 -6.26 -5.70
CA LYS A 28 -6.01 -6.40 -6.77
C LYS A 28 -5.86 -5.15 -7.62
N GLU A 29 -6.95 -4.40 -7.78
CA GLU A 29 -6.98 -3.14 -8.53
C GLU A 29 -6.17 -2.07 -7.78
N ASN A 30 -6.44 -1.86 -6.50
CA ASN A 30 -5.72 -0.88 -5.68
C ASN A 30 -4.22 -1.21 -5.59
N ARG A 31 -3.84 -2.49 -5.43
CA ARG A 31 -2.43 -2.91 -5.43
C ARG A 31 -1.71 -2.67 -6.74
N LYS A 32 -2.45 -2.59 -7.86
CA LYS A 32 -1.90 -2.30 -9.20
C LYS A 32 -1.84 -0.79 -9.46
N GLU A 33 -2.86 -0.06 -9.03
CA GLU A 33 -2.99 1.39 -9.26
C GLU A 33 -2.14 2.22 -8.28
N TYR A 34 -1.98 1.75 -7.04
CA TYR A 34 -1.28 2.43 -5.94
C TYR A 34 -0.23 1.55 -5.25
N PRO A 35 0.75 0.97 -5.99
CA PRO A 35 1.68 0.00 -5.44
C PRO A 35 2.55 0.55 -4.29
N ASN A 36 2.85 1.85 -4.29
CA ASN A 36 3.61 2.51 -3.23
C ASN A 36 2.86 2.59 -1.87
N ARG A 37 1.57 2.28 -1.85
CA ARG A 37 0.72 2.24 -0.64
C ARG A 37 0.65 0.85 0.00
N PHE A 38 1.31 -0.14 -0.59
CA PHE A 38 1.35 -1.51 -0.10
C PHE A 38 2.79 -1.95 0.12
N THR A 39 3.05 -2.67 1.20
CA THR A 39 4.35 -3.27 1.49
C THR A 39 4.31 -4.77 1.32
N TRP A 40 5.39 -5.33 0.77
CA TRP A 40 5.57 -6.77 0.68
C TRP A 40 5.95 -7.36 2.04
N THR A 41 5.29 -8.43 2.47
CA THR A 41 5.60 -9.08 3.76
C THR A 41 6.94 -9.81 3.79
N CYS A 42 7.61 -9.99 2.64
CA CYS A 42 8.88 -10.70 2.55
C CYS A 42 10.10 -9.81 2.80
N CYS A 43 10.02 -8.52 2.50
CA CYS A 43 11.13 -7.56 2.65
C CYS A 43 10.70 -6.20 3.19
N GLU A 44 9.41 -6.05 3.52
CA GLU A 44 8.80 -4.82 4.06
C GLU A 44 8.96 -3.60 3.14
N SER A 45 9.39 -3.81 1.89
CA SER A 45 9.57 -2.75 0.90
C SER A 45 8.24 -2.46 0.17
N PRO A 46 8.07 -1.24 -0.38
CA PRO A 46 6.91 -0.87 -1.18
C PRO A 46 6.70 -1.83 -2.36
N ALA A 47 5.46 -1.98 -2.82
CA ALA A 47 5.16 -2.92 -3.90
C ALA A 47 5.66 -2.46 -5.28
N ASP A 48 6.07 -1.21 -5.43
CA ASP A 48 6.75 -0.68 -6.61
C ASP A 48 8.29 -0.77 -6.56
N ALA A 49 8.86 -1.18 -5.42
CA ALA A 49 10.30 -1.35 -5.28
C ALA A 49 10.82 -2.57 -6.07
N GLU A 50 12.15 -2.63 -6.25
CA GLU A 50 12.79 -3.79 -6.86
C GLU A 50 12.49 -5.08 -6.07
N PRO A 51 12.27 -6.22 -6.76
CA PRO A 51 11.94 -7.45 -6.09
C PRO A 51 13.11 -7.95 -5.24
N CYS A 52 12.87 -8.23 -3.95
CA CYS A 52 13.89 -8.81 -3.08
C CYS A 52 14.17 -10.30 -3.39
N CYS A 53 13.30 -10.95 -4.15
CA CYS A 53 13.38 -12.37 -4.49
C CYS A 53 13.03 -12.56 -5.97
N VAL A 54 13.85 -13.34 -6.68
CA VAL A 54 13.63 -13.67 -8.09
C VAL A 54 13.54 -15.19 -8.23
N GLY A 55 12.59 -15.67 -9.02
CA GLY A 55 12.38 -17.09 -9.23
C GLY A 55 11.70 -17.38 -10.57
N ARG A 56 11.82 -18.62 -11.05
CA ARG A 56 11.16 -19.05 -12.29
C ARG A 56 9.68 -19.32 -12.02
N HIS A 57 8.80 -18.71 -12.81
CA HIS A 57 7.38 -19.04 -12.78
C HIS A 57 7.19 -20.50 -13.20
N VAL A 58 6.65 -21.33 -12.31
CA VAL A 58 6.23 -22.70 -12.61
C VAL A 58 4.70 -22.71 -12.77
N PRO A 59 4.16 -23.14 -13.92
CA PRO A 59 2.71 -23.29 -14.06
C PRO A 59 2.22 -24.32 -13.04
N LYS A 60 1.15 -23.99 -12.32
CA LYS A 60 0.43 -24.99 -11.52
C LYS A 60 -0.33 -25.85 -12.53
N GLY A 61 0.12 -27.10 -12.69
CA GLY A 61 -0.59 -28.12 -13.47
C GLY A 61 -1.90 -28.54 -12.83
#